data_AF-A0A7V9BGB9-F1
#
_entry.id   AF-A0A7V9BGB9-F1
#
_cell.length_a   1.000
_cell.length_b   1.000
_cell.length_c   1.000
_cell.angle_alpha   90.00
_cell.angle_beta   90.00
_cell.angle_gamma   90.00
#
_symmetry.space_group_name_H-M   'P 1'
#
loop_
_entity.id
_entity.type
_entity.pdbx_description
1 polymer ?
#
loop_
_entity_poly.entity_id
_entity_poly.type
_entity_poly.pdbx_seq_one_letter_code
_entity_poly.pdbx_strand_id
1 'polypeptide(L)'
;MKVLSFRDFDAIYHEAVRGMLERWTREMQVEIATHSRGWSPELFDFRHYLEASSVRFYKAYRSLAVEDDRQKICDVGGLYGVFPLTLKAIGYDVTMTE
;
A
#
# COMPACT_ATOMS: atom_id res chain seq x y z
N MET A 1 14.52 6.37 -14.88
CA MET A 1 14.51 6.95 -13.50
C MET A 1 15.50 6.18 -12.58
N LYS A 2 16.20 6.81 -11.63
CA LYS A 2 17.09 6.08 -10.68
C LYS A 2 16.24 5.31 -9.66
N VAL A 3 16.50 4.02 -9.49
CA VAL A 3 15.78 3.18 -8.52
C VAL A 3 16.01 3.68 -7.09
N LEU A 4 14.93 3.88 -6.34
CA LEU A 4 14.97 4.35 -4.95
C LEU A 4 15.62 3.31 -4.04
N SER A 5 16.33 3.79 -3.01
CA SER A 5 16.74 2.94 -1.90
C SER A 5 15.51 2.46 -1.11
N PHE A 6 15.65 1.38 -0.34
CA PHE A 6 14.55 0.92 0.52
C PHE A 6 14.08 2.03 1.45
N ARG A 7 15.02 2.75 2.09
CA ARG A 7 14.70 3.83 3.03
C ARG A 7 13.87 4.94 2.36
N ASP A 8 14.23 5.35 1.15
CA ASP A 8 13.51 6.43 0.47
C ASP A 8 12.13 5.97 0.00
N PHE A 9 12.01 4.72 -0.45
CA PHE A 9 10.70 4.11 -0.74
C PHE A 9 9.83 3.99 0.50
N ASP A 10 10.41 3.49 1.60
CA ASP A 10 9.73 3.23 2.87
C ASP A 10 9.17 4.53 3.47
N ALA A 11 9.92 5.63 3.38
CA ALA A 11 9.44 6.95 3.78
C ALA A 11 8.17 7.36 2.99
N ILE A 12 8.19 7.23 1.67
CA ILE A 12 7.02 7.56 0.82
C ILE A 12 5.84 6.63 1.14
N TYR A 13 6.12 5.34 1.31
CA TYR A 13 5.12 4.34 1.65
C TYR A 13 4.44 4.65 2.99
N HIS A 14 5.22 5.00 4.02
CA HIS A 14 4.66 5.34 5.34
C HIS A 14 3.86 6.64 5.35
N GLU A 15 4.16 7.60 4.47
CA GLU A 15 3.29 8.76 4.24
C GLU A 15 1.93 8.33 3.65
N ALA A 16 1.92 7.42 2.68
CA ALA A 16 0.68 6.87 2.12
C ALA A 16 -0.12 6.06 3.18
N VAL A 17 0.57 5.25 3.99
CA VAL A 17 -0.05 4.54 5.14
C VAL A 17 -0.67 5.52 6.12
N ARG A 18 0.04 6.61 6.48
CA ARG A 18 -0.48 7.63 7.40
C ARG A 18 -1.77 8.24 6.85
N GLY A 19 -1.76 8.67 5.58
CA GLY A 19 -2.93 9.28 4.95
C GLY A 19 -4.14 8.32 4.87
N MET A 20 -3.91 7.02 4.74
CA MET A 20 -4.99 6.03 4.80
C MET A 20 -5.49 5.81 6.24
N LEU A 21 -4.57 5.67 7.21
CA LEU A 21 -4.91 5.44 8.61
C LEU A 21 -5.63 6.63 9.25
N GLU A 22 -5.46 7.85 8.76
CA GLU A 22 -6.26 9.02 9.16
C GLU A 22 -7.76 8.85 8.88
N ARG A 23 -8.12 8.01 7.92
CA ARG A 23 -9.51 7.74 7.51
C ARG A 23 -10.01 6.40 8.03
N TRP A 24 -9.11 5.55 8.53
CA TRP A 24 -9.45 4.23 9.06
C TRP A 24 -10.02 4.33 10.47
N THR A 25 -11.17 3.70 10.70
CA THR A 25 -11.80 3.64 12.03
C THR A 25 -11.97 2.21 12.50
N ARG A 26 -12.15 2.04 13.82
CA ARG A 26 -12.44 0.71 14.39
C ARG A 26 -13.73 0.13 13.82
N GLU A 27 -14.73 0.96 13.58
CA GLU A 27 -16.04 0.56 13.06
C GLU A 27 -15.92 -0.02 11.65
N MET A 28 -15.06 0.56 10.79
CA MET A 28 -14.77 -0.02 9.48
C MET A 28 -14.19 -1.43 9.59
N GLN A 29 -13.26 -1.65 10.51
CA GLN A 29 -12.68 -2.96 10.73
C GLN A 29 -13.68 -3.96 11.33
N VAL A 30 -14.56 -3.51 12.23
CA VAL A 30 -15.67 -4.32 12.76
C VAL A 30 -16.61 -4.74 11.63
N GLU A 31 -16.95 -3.83 10.72
CA GLU A 31 -17.80 -4.14 9.57
C GLU A 31 -17.16 -5.20 8.68
N ILE A 32 -15.87 -5.06 8.34
CA ILE A 32 -15.11 -6.07 7.58
C ILE A 32 -15.13 -7.42 8.31
N ALA A 33 -15.03 -7.42 9.64
CA ALA A 33 -15.02 -8.64 10.44
C ALA A 33 -16.35 -9.42 10.40
N THR A 34 -17.45 -8.80 10.00
CA THR A 34 -18.73 -9.49 9.78
C THR A 34 -18.67 -10.46 8.58
N HIS A 35 -17.82 -10.15 7.60
CA HIS A 35 -17.59 -10.96 6.40
C HIS A 35 -16.33 -11.83 6.51
N SER A 36 -15.32 -11.35 7.24
CA SER A 36 -14.05 -12.03 7.42
C SER A 36 -13.61 -11.95 8.88
N ARG A 37 -14.05 -12.92 9.70
CA ARG A 37 -13.79 -12.94 11.15
C ARG A 37 -12.32 -12.78 11.51
N GLY A 38 -11.40 -13.25 10.68
CA GLY A 38 -9.96 -13.11 10.89
C GLY A 38 -9.48 -11.65 10.92
N TRP A 39 -10.27 -10.70 10.44
CA TRP A 39 -9.98 -9.27 10.44
C TRP A 39 -10.54 -8.52 11.66
N SER A 40 -11.13 -9.22 12.63
CA SER A 40 -11.64 -8.60 13.86
C SER A 40 -10.54 -7.78 14.56
N PRO A 41 -10.87 -6.61 15.13
CA PRO A 41 -9.91 -5.79 15.88
C PRO A 41 -9.23 -6.52 17.05
N GLU A 42 -9.85 -7.58 17.55
CA GLU A 42 -9.33 -8.42 18.64
C GLU A 42 -8.32 -9.47 18.15
N LEU A 43 -8.31 -9.78 16.86
CA LEU A 43 -7.46 -10.82 16.24
C LEU A 43 -6.43 -10.25 15.27
N PHE A 44 -6.66 -9.05 14.74
CA PHE A 44 -5.87 -8.49 13.65
C PHE A 44 -5.50 -7.03 13.88
N ASP A 45 -4.20 -6.76 13.91
CA ASP A 45 -3.67 -5.40 13.93
C ASP A 45 -3.49 -4.89 12.49
N PHE A 46 -4.51 -4.18 12.01
CA PHE A 46 -4.51 -3.63 10.65
C PHE A 46 -3.42 -2.60 10.43
N ARG A 47 -3.14 -1.75 11.44
CA ARG A 47 -2.09 -0.72 11.35
C ARG A 47 -0.74 -1.39 11.19
N HIS A 48 -0.39 -2.31 12.08
CA HIS A 48 0.88 -3.02 12.03
C HIS A 48 1.01 -3.80 10.72
N TYR A 49 -0.06 -4.44 10.25
CA TYR A 49 -0.07 -5.12 8.97
C TYR A 49 0.31 -4.19 7.81
N LEU A 50 -0.31 -3.01 7.71
CA LEU A 50 0.01 -2.05 6.64
C LEU A 50 1.43 -1.54 6.74
N GLU A 51 1.89 -1.16 7.93
CA GLU A 51 3.24 -0.67 8.18
C GLU A 51 4.29 -1.72 7.79
N ALA A 52 4.14 -2.96 8.25
CA ALA A 52 5.05 -4.06 7.93
C ALA A 52 5.04 -4.46 6.44
N SER A 53 3.99 -4.07 5.70
CA SER A 53 3.84 -4.43 4.29
C SER A 53 4.78 -3.66 3.36
N SER A 54 5.48 -2.62 3.84
CA SER A 54 6.43 -1.86 3.03
C SER A 54 7.51 -2.74 2.39
N VAL A 55 7.95 -3.78 3.10
CA VAL A 55 8.98 -4.73 2.63
C VAL A 55 8.52 -5.48 1.38
N ARG A 56 7.27 -5.97 1.34
CA ARG A 56 6.77 -6.70 0.16
C ARG A 56 6.54 -5.76 -1.02
N PHE A 57 6.10 -4.53 -0.77
CA PHE A 57 5.88 -3.55 -1.83
C PHE A 57 7.16 -2.97 -2.37
N TYR A 58 8.21 -2.86 -1.56
CA TYR A 58 9.52 -2.50 -2.08
C TYR A 58 10.02 -3.55 -3.07
N LYS A 59 9.82 -4.84 -2.77
CA LYS A 59 10.18 -5.92 -3.72
C LYS A 59 9.38 -5.80 -5.02
N ALA A 60 8.07 -5.55 -4.95
CA ALA A 60 7.24 -5.33 -6.12
C ALA A 60 7.69 -4.10 -6.93
N TYR A 61 7.90 -2.97 -6.26
CA TYR A 61 8.45 -1.75 -6.86
C TYR A 61 9.79 -2.00 -7.55
N ARG A 62 10.70 -2.75 -6.92
CA ARG A 62 12.00 -3.09 -7.51
C ARG A 62 11.86 -3.85 -8.82
N SER A 63 10.89 -4.75 -8.94
CA SER A 63 10.63 -5.45 -10.20
C SER A 63 10.09 -4.51 -11.28
N LEU A 64 9.24 -3.54 -10.90
CA LEU A 64 8.70 -2.53 -11.82
C LEU A 64 9.78 -1.53 -12.28
N ALA A 65 10.66 -1.11 -11.36
CA ALA A 65 11.69 -0.11 -11.62
C ALA A 65 12.87 -0.60 -12.46
N VAL A 66 12.97 -1.92 -12.70
CA VAL A 66 13.94 -2.51 -13.64
C VAL A 66 13.48 -2.31 -15.10
N GLU A 67 12.18 -2.12 -15.31
CA GLU A 67 11.60 -1.89 -16.62
C GLU A 67 11.56 -0.39 -16.99
N ASP A 68 11.17 -0.09 -18.22
CA ASP A 68 11.07 1.26 -18.79
C ASP A 68 10.33 2.26 -17.87
N ASP A 69 10.82 3.49 -17.77
CA ASP A 69 10.27 4.54 -16.91
C ASP A 69 8.94 5.15 -17.39
N ARG A 70 8.37 4.64 -18.50
CA ARG A 70 7.07 5.05 -19.06
C ARG A 70 5.92 4.07 -18.82
N GLN A 71 6.10 3.07 -17.95
CA GLN A 71 5.06 2.09 -17.68
C GLN A 71 3.82 2.67 -17.03
N LYS A 72 2.65 2.24 -17.52
CA LYS A 72 1.36 2.44 -16.87
C LYS A 72 1.06 1.23 -16.00
N ILE A 73 0.73 1.46 -14.74
CA ILE A 73 0.52 0.41 -13.75
C ILE A 73 -0.96 0.32 -13.41
N CYS A 74 -1.52 -0.88 -13.44
CA CYS A 74 -2.82 -1.18 -12.88
C CYS A 74 -2.62 -2.02 -11.62
N ASP A 75 -2.91 -1.46 -10.46
CA ASP A 75 -2.90 -2.21 -9.20
C ASP A 75 -4.26 -2.87 -8.96
N VAL A 76 -4.26 -4.19 -8.76
CA VAL A 76 -5.46 -5.00 -8.59
C VAL A 76 -5.57 -5.43 -7.13
N GLY A 77 -6.69 -5.10 -6.48
CA GLY A 77 -6.95 -5.33 -5.06
C GLY A 77 -6.42 -4.23 -4.13
N GLY A 78 -5.71 -3.23 -4.68
CA GLY A 78 -5.50 -1.88 -4.12
C GLY A 78 -4.71 -1.73 -2.81
N LEU A 79 -4.65 -2.76 -1.98
CA LEU A 79 -4.33 -2.69 -0.55
C LEU A 79 -4.84 -1.40 0.09
N TYR A 80 -6.16 -1.17 0.02
CA TYR A 80 -6.79 0.03 0.56
C TYR A 80 -6.18 1.34 0.01
N GLY A 81 -5.63 1.30 -1.20
CA GLY A 81 -5.01 2.42 -1.90
C GLY A 81 -3.55 2.71 -1.54
N VAL A 82 -2.94 2.02 -0.58
CA VAL A 82 -1.60 2.41 -0.07
C VAL A 82 -0.51 2.25 -1.13
N PHE A 83 -0.43 1.09 -1.78
CA PHE A 83 0.58 0.85 -2.81
C PHE A 83 0.41 1.74 -4.06
N PRO A 84 -0.80 1.91 -4.64
CA PRO A 84 -0.95 2.75 -5.82
C PRO A 84 -0.71 4.23 -5.52
N LEU A 85 -1.04 4.71 -4.31
CA LEU A 85 -0.66 6.06 -3.86
C LEU A 85 0.86 6.21 -3.73
N THR A 86 1.54 5.19 -3.20
CA THR A 86 3.01 5.16 -3.12
C THR A 86 3.64 5.26 -4.51
N LEU A 87 3.18 4.46 -5.47
CA LEU A 87 3.67 4.48 -6.85
C LEU A 87 3.36 5.81 -7.56
N LYS A 88 2.17 6.39 -7.31
CA LYS A 88 1.82 7.71 -7.84
C LYS A 88 2.75 8.80 -7.32
N ALA A 89 3.10 8.77 -6.03
CA ALA A 89 4.04 9.71 -5.42
C ALA A 89 5.47 9.56 -5.96
N ILE A 90 5.86 8.35 -6.37
CA ILE A 90 7.15 8.08 -7.03
C ILE A 90 7.16 8.58 -8.49
N GLY A 91 5.99 8.83 -9.09
CA GLY A 91 5.85 9.43 -10.42
C GLY A 91 5.28 8.49 -11.50
N TYR A 92 4.82 7.29 -11.13
CA TYR A 92 4.18 6.39 -12.09
C TYR A 92 2.78 6.87 -12.50
N ASP A 93 2.36 6.49 -13.71
CA ASP A 93 0.96 6.57 -14.13
C ASP A 93 0.22 5.32 -13.63
N VAL A 94 -0.62 5.49 -12.61
CA VAL A 94 -1.23 4.39 -11.86
C VAL A 94 -2.74 4.48 -11.90
N THR A 95 -3.38 3.35 -12.19
CA THR A 95 -4.82 3.10 -12.00
C THR A 95 -4.98 1.99 -10.96
N MET A 96 -6.09 1.97 -10.23
CA MET A 96 -6.42 0.95 -9.23
C MET A 96 -7.80 0.36 -9.52
N THR A 97 -7.95 -0.95 -9.30
CA THR A 97 -9.25 -1.65 -9.32
C THR A 97 -9.33 -2.64 -8.16
N GLU A 98 -10.53 -2.87 -7.65
CA GLU A 98 -10.86 -3.88 -6.62
C GLU A 98 -11.59 -5.08 -7.27
#